data_AF-A0A6C0J980-F1
#
_entry.id   AF-A0A6C0J980-F1
#
_cell.length_a   1.000
_cell.length_b   1.000
_cell.length_c   1.000
_cell.angle_alpha   90.00
_cell.angle_beta   90.00
_cell.angle_gamma   90.00
#
_symmetry.space_group_name_H-M   'P 1'
#
loop_
_entity.id
_entity.type
_entity.pdbx_description
1 polymer ?
#
loop_
_entity_poly.entity_id
_entity_poly.type
_entity_poly.pdbx_seq_one_letter_code
_entity_poly.pdbx_strand_id
1 'polypeptide(L)'
;MIISILESVYLIFMFIFFETSIDFNVLKSPSGKWFKHLIGEEYGGRICPFGKVAIFALIFIFIARHYIIIPKWFINMALIISFVLSLMNMNAVVYLIPIWLVEYNYV
;
A
#
# COMPACT_ATOMS: atom_id res chain seq x y z
N MET A 1 -19.35 2.51 0.86
CA MET A 1 -18.76 3.64 0.10
C MET A 1 -17.86 4.53 0.95
N ILE A 2 -18.33 5.12 2.06
CA ILE A 2 -17.53 6.04 2.90
C ILE A 2 -16.21 5.41 3.37
N ILE A 3 -16.24 4.17 3.87
CA ILE A 3 -15.02 3.46 4.31
C ILE A 3 -14.00 3.36 3.17
N SER A 4 -14.41 2.95 1.97
CA SER A 4 -13.53 2.89 0.80
C SER A 4 -12.96 4.23 0.36
N ILE A 5 -13.70 5.32 0.57
CA ILE A 5 -13.16 6.66 0.33
C ILE A 5 -12.07 6.98 1.37
N LEU A 6 -12.32 6.70 2.65
CA LEU A 6 -11.34 6.91 3.72
C LEU A 6 -10.08 6.07 3.50
N GLU A 7 -10.24 4.78 3.14
CA GLU A 7 -9.14 3.88 2.77
C GLU A 7 -8.32 4.45 1.61
N SER A 8 -9.00 4.94 0.56
CA SER A 8 -8.34 5.50 -0.61
C SER A 8 -7.56 6.77 -0.29
N VAL A 9 -8.15 7.68 0.49
CA VAL A 9 -7.50 8.92 0.95
C VAL A 9 -6.29 8.60 1.82
N TYR A 10 -6.45 7.67 2.77
CA TYR A 10 -5.36 7.21 3.62
C TYR A 10 -4.21 6.62 2.79
N LEU A 11 -4.51 5.74 1.82
CA LEU A 11 -3.50 5.13 0.95
C LEU A 11 -2.76 6.17 0.11
N ILE A 12 -3.48 7.14 -0.48
CA ILE A 12 -2.90 8.25 -1.22
C ILE A 12 -1.95 9.04 -0.33
N PHE A 13 -2.40 9.42 0.86
CA PHE A 13 -1.58 10.17 1.81
C PHE A 13 -0.30 9.41 2.17
N MET A 14 -0.42 8.16 2.60
CA MET A 14 0.72 7.35 3.07
C MET A 14 1.70 6.97 1.95
N PHE A 15 1.24 6.71 0.73
CA PHE A 15 2.13 6.27 -0.35
C PHE A 15 2.72 7.43 -1.16
N ILE A 16 2.02 8.57 -1.25
CA ILE A 16 2.42 9.67 -2.14
C ILE A 16 3.07 10.81 -1.37
N PHE A 17 2.44 11.25 -0.28
CA PHE A 17 2.78 12.49 0.42
C PHE A 17 3.51 12.29 1.74
N PHE A 18 3.36 11.13 2.38
CA PHE A 18 3.96 10.89 3.69
C PHE A 18 5.47 10.74 3.61
N GLU A 19 6.17 11.50 4.45
CA GLU A 19 7.62 11.52 4.58
C GLU A 19 8.00 11.31 6.04
N THR A 20 9.04 10.52 6.28
CA THR A 20 9.49 10.19 7.64
C THR A 20 10.99 9.90 7.67
N SER A 21 11.61 10.11 8.83
CA SER A 21 12.97 9.65 9.13
C SER A 21 13.02 8.21 9.64
N ILE A 22 11.87 7.63 9.98
CA ILE A 22 11.77 6.26 10.50
C ILE A 22 11.83 5.29 9.33
N ASP A 23 12.77 4.34 9.38
CA ASP A 23 12.89 3.26 8.41
C ASP A 23 12.66 1.91 9.07
N PHE A 24 11.61 1.22 8.65
CA PHE A 24 11.31 -0.15 9.11
C PHE A 24 11.97 -1.22 8.24
N ASN A 25 12.73 -0.87 7.20
CA ASN A 25 13.38 -1.86 6.35
C ASN A 25 14.45 -2.65 7.10
N VAL A 26 14.22 -3.96 7.21
CA VAL A 26 15.18 -4.92 7.77
C VAL A 26 15.98 -5.62 6.65
N LEU A 27 15.42 -5.68 5.44
CA LEU A 27 16.00 -6.35 4.28
C LEU A 27 16.59 -5.36 3.29
N LYS A 28 17.61 -5.79 2.55
CA LYS A 28 18.23 -4.98 1.50
C LYS A 28 17.22 -4.74 0.37
N SER A 29 16.96 -3.49 0.08
CA SER A 29 16.03 -3.11 -1.00
C SER A 29 16.54 -3.58 -2.37
N PRO A 30 15.66 -4.07 -3.25
CA PRO A 30 16.03 -4.52 -4.58
C PRO A 30 16.66 -3.38 -5.40
N SER A 31 17.71 -3.71 -6.17
CA SER A 31 18.40 -2.73 -7.01
C SER A 31 17.61 -2.46 -8.29
N GLY A 32 17.12 -1.22 -8.47
CA GLY A 32 16.47 -0.76 -9.69
C GLY A 32 15.87 0.63 -9.53
N LYS A 33 15.81 1.43 -10.60
CA LYS A 33 15.29 2.82 -10.55
C LYS A 33 13.85 2.88 -10.00
N TRP A 34 13.03 1.89 -10.33
CA TRP A 34 11.63 1.78 -9.88
C TRP A 34 11.47 1.33 -8.42
N PHE A 35 12.49 0.68 -7.87
CA PHE A 35 12.50 0.15 -6.50
C PHE A 35 13.36 0.99 -5.55
N LYS A 36 14.09 1.98 -6.08
CA LYS A 36 14.91 2.90 -5.30
C LYS A 36 14.01 3.73 -4.38
N HIS A 37 14.35 3.75 -3.10
CA HIS A 37 13.73 4.57 -2.06
C HIS A 37 14.80 4.95 -1.02
N LEU A 38 14.49 5.92 -0.16
CA LEU A 38 15.40 6.36 0.91
C LEU A 38 15.51 5.26 1.98
N ILE A 39 16.74 4.94 2.37
CA ILE A 39 17.09 3.94 3.39
C ILE A 39 17.91 4.63 4.47
N GLY A 40 17.72 4.25 5.74
CA GLY A 40 18.44 4.84 6.88
C GLY A 40 17.70 6.04 7.49
N GLU A 41 18.42 6.97 8.11
CA GLU A 41 17.81 8.04 8.93
C GLU A 41 17.43 9.31 8.15
N GLU A 42 17.61 9.32 6.83
CA GLU A 42 17.31 10.50 5.99
C GLU A 42 15.81 10.82 5.98
N TYR A 43 15.44 12.07 6.24
CA TYR A 43 14.05 12.50 6.15
C TYR A 43 13.59 12.51 4.69
N GLY A 44 12.52 11.77 4.39
CA GLY A 44 11.85 11.85 3.09
C GLY A 44 10.94 10.67 2.79
N GLY A 45 10.55 10.56 1.52
CA GLY A 45 9.66 9.50 1.04
C GLY A 45 10.30 8.12 1.11
N ARG A 46 9.68 7.23 1.88
CA ARG A 46 10.14 5.83 2.05
C ARG A 46 9.57 4.86 1.01
N ILE A 47 8.54 5.25 0.29
CA ILE A 47 7.89 4.42 -0.71
C ILE A 47 8.55 4.59 -2.08
N CYS A 48 8.86 3.46 -2.72
CA CYS A 48 9.47 3.44 -4.05
C CYS A 48 8.47 3.86 -5.14
N PRO A 49 8.94 4.37 -6.30
CA PRO A 49 8.07 4.75 -7.42
C PRO A 49 7.10 3.65 -7.84
N PHE A 50 7.53 2.39 -7.83
CA PHE A 50 6.67 1.25 -8.11
C PHE A 50 5.49 1.16 -7.12
N GLY A 51 5.76 1.26 -5.81
CA GLY A 51 4.73 1.24 -4.79
C GLY A 51 3.72 2.37 -4.93
N LYS A 52 4.19 3.57 -5.30
CA LYS A 52 3.32 4.74 -5.55
C LYS A 52 2.35 4.51 -6.70
N VAL A 53 2.73 3.75 -7.72
CA VAL A 53 1.86 3.40 -8.85
C VAL A 53 0.96 2.21 -8.50
N ALA A 54 1.54 1.16 -7.90
CA ALA A 54 0.82 -0.06 -7.56
C ALA A 54 -0.36 0.18 -6.60
N ILE A 55 -0.25 1.16 -5.70
CA ILE A 55 -1.33 1.47 -4.75
C ILE A 55 -2.62 1.92 -5.43
N PHE A 56 -2.54 2.56 -6.60
CA PHE A 56 -3.72 2.96 -7.37
C PHE A 56 -4.53 1.78 -7.88
N ALA A 57 -3.90 0.62 -8.14
CA ALA A 57 -4.64 -0.59 -8.50
C ALA A 57 -5.51 -1.06 -7.34
N LEU A 58 -5.00 -1.01 -6.10
CA LEU A 58 -5.76 -1.38 -4.91
C LEU A 58 -6.90 -0.40 -4.63
N ILE A 59 -6.62 0.91 -4.73
CA ILE A 59 -7.63 1.98 -4.62
C ILE A 59 -8.76 1.79 -5.64
N PHE A 60 -8.40 1.48 -6.89
CA PHE A 60 -9.39 1.25 -7.95
C PHE A 60 -10.31 0.08 -7.61
N ILE A 61 -9.78 -1.04 -7.08
CA ILE A 61 -10.58 -2.19 -6.65
C ILE A 61 -11.56 -1.79 -5.53
N PHE A 62 -11.10 -1.05 -4.52
CA PHE A 62 -11.94 -0.62 -3.40
C PHE A 62 -13.05 0.36 -3.79
N ILE A 63 -12.83 1.19 -4.82
CA ILE A 63 -13.86 2.07 -5.36
C ILE A 63 -14.81 1.28 -6.28
N ALA A 64 -14.25 0.50 -7.20
CA ALA A 64 -15.01 -0.24 -8.21
C ALA A 64 -16.01 -1.23 -7.58
N ARG A 65 -15.70 -1.83 -6.43
CA ARG A 65 -16.62 -2.74 -5.72
C ARG A 65 -17.97 -2.13 -5.36
N HIS A 66 -18.09 -0.80 -5.32
CA HIS A 66 -19.37 -0.11 -5.07
C HIS A 66 -20.22 0.07 -6.34
N TYR A 67 -19.62 -0.11 -7.53
CA TYR A 67 -20.29 0.09 -8.82
C TYR A 67 -20.49 -1.22 -9.58
N ILE A 68 -19.65 -2.23 -9.34
CA ILE A 68 -19.71 -3.55 -9.98
C ILE A 68 -19.62 -4.66 -8.92
N ILE A 69 -20.19 -5.82 -9.24
CA ILE A 69 -20.13 -7.00 -8.37
C ILE A 69 -18.74 -7.62 -8.49
N ILE A 70 -17.90 -7.42 -7.48
CA ILE A 70 -16.58 -8.04 -7.37
C ILE A 70 -16.66 -9.18 -6.35
N PRO A 71 -16.28 -10.41 -6.72
CA PRO A 71 -16.35 -11.54 -5.81
C PRO A 71 -15.30 -11.42 -4.69
N LYS A 72 -15.65 -11.86 -3.47
CA LYS A 72 -14.80 -11.75 -2.28
C LYS A 72 -13.40 -12.35 -2.46
N TRP A 73 -13.30 -13.49 -3.15
CA TRP A 73 -12.01 -14.15 -3.40
C TRP A 73 -11.04 -13.27 -4.21
N PHE A 74 -11.56 -12.42 -5.11
CA PHE A 74 -10.74 -11.53 -5.92
C PHE A 74 -10.16 -10.39 -5.07
N ILE A 75 -10.96 -9.83 -4.16
CA ILE A 75 -10.49 -8.82 -3.19
C ILE A 75 -9.43 -9.45 -2.28
N ASN A 76 -9.68 -10.65 -1.74
CA ASN A 76 -8.71 -11.36 -0.92
C ASN A 76 -7.38 -11.63 -1.67
N MET A 77 -7.45 -12.02 -2.94
CA MET A 77 -6.27 -12.15 -3.78
C MET A 77 -5.52 -10.83 -3.92
N ALA A 78 -6.22 -9.72 -4.18
CA ALA A 78 -5.59 -8.40 -4.28
C ALA A 78 -4.91 -7.99 -2.96
N LEU A 79 -5.52 -8.29 -1.81
CA LEU A 79 -4.93 -8.03 -0.49
C LEU A 79 -3.67 -8.89 -0.26
N ILE A 80 -3.72 -10.19 -0.58
CA ILE A 80 -2.54 -11.08 -0.48
C ILE A 80 -1.41 -10.59 -1.40
N ILE A 81 -1.74 -10.22 -2.64
CA ILE A 81 -0.75 -9.67 -3.59
C ILE A 81 -0.17 -8.36 -3.04
N SER A 82 -0.99 -7.47 -2.47
CA SER A 82 -0.52 -6.23 -1.85
C SER A 82 0.44 -6.51 -0.69
N PHE A 83 0.17 -7.53 0.13
CA PHE A 83 1.06 -7.97 1.19
C PHE A 83 2.39 -8.46 0.62
N VAL A 84 2.38 -9.39 -0.32
CA VAL A 84 3.59 -9.95 -0.93
C VAL A 84 4.44 -8.87 -1.61
N LEU A 85 3.83 -7.97 -2.38
CA LEU A 85 4.54 -6.86 -3.03
C LEU A 85 5.10 -5.87 -2.02
N SER A 86 4.38 -5.63 -0.91
CA SER A 86 4.84 -4.72 0.14
C SER A 86 6.06 -5.25 0.90
N LEU A 87 6.33 -6.57 0.93
CA LEU A 87 7.54 -7.12 1.58
C LEU A 87 8.86 -6.61 0.97
N MET A 88 8.82 -6.05 -0.24
CA MET A 88 9.97 -5.36 -0.84
C MET A 88 10.32 -4.04 -0.12
N ASN A 89 9.43 -3.54 0.73
CA ASN A 89 9.55 -2.32 1.51
C ASN A 89 8.73 -2.41 2.81
N MET A 90 9.38 -2.63 3.94
CA MET A 90 8.70 -2.83 5.22
C MET A 90 7.92 -1.59 5.69
N ASN A 91 8.28 -0.38 5.25
CA ASN A 91 7.45 0.80 5.50
C ASN A 91 6.09 0.66 4.81
N ALA A 92 6.06 0.16 3.56
CA ALA A 92 4.82 -0.11 2.84
C ALA A 92 3.96 -1.16 3.55
N VAL A 93 4.58 -2.19 4.14
CA VAL A 93 3.88 -3.20 4.95
C VAL A 93 3.16 -2.52 6.12
N VAL A 94 3.90 -1.72 6.90
CA VAL A 94 3.35 -1.01 8.06
C VAL A 94 2.19 -0.09 7.65
N TYR A 95 2.33 0.61 6.54
CA TYR A 95 1.30 1.54 6.06
C TYR A 95 0.05 0.80 5.57
N LEU A 96 0.16 -0.45 5.12
CA LEU A 96 -0.97 -1.26 4.67
C LEU A 96 -1.69 -2.01 5.80
N ILE A 97 -1.11 -2.13 7.00
CA ILE A 97 -1.74 -2.81 8.14
C ILE A 97 -3.17 -2.30 8.42
N PRO A 98 -3.43 -0.97 8.51
CA PRO A 98 -4.78 -0.50 8.77
C PRO A 98 -5.79 -0.92 7.70
N ILE A 99 -5.36 -0.98 6.44
CA ILE A 99 -6.21 -1.44 5.32
C ILE A 99 -6.55 -2.91 5.47
N TRP A 100 -5.57 -3.77 5.75
CA TRP A 100 -5.82 -5.20 5.93
C TRP A 100 -6.72 -5.48 7.14
N LEU A 101 -6.54 -4.73 8.23
CA LEU A 101 -7.39 -4.84 9.41
C LEU A 101 -8.84 -4.43 9.12
N VAL A 102 -9.04 -3.32 8.40
CA VAL A 102 -10.38 -2.89 8.00
C VAL A 102 -11.00 -3.96 7.11
N GLU A 103 -10.34 -4.35 6.03
CA GLU A 103 -10.89 -5.29 5.06
C GLU A 103 -11.16 -6.69 5.65
N TYR A 104 -10.35 -7.15 6.61
CA TYR A 104 -10.62 -8.41 7.33
C TYR A 104 -11.96 -8.39 8.09
N ASN A 105 -12.41 -7.22 8.55
CA ASN A 105 -13.70 -7.08 9.24
C ASN A 105 -14.89 -6.88 8.27
N TYR A 106 -14.64 -6.50 7.01
CA TYR A 106 -15.69 -6.19 6.02
C TYR A 106 -15.89 -7.28 4.96
N VAL A 107 -14.87 -8.09 4.66
CA VAL A 107 -14.90 -9.18 3.66
C VAL A 107 -15.36 -10.48 4.28
#